data_AF-A0A3D0HB76-F1
#
_entry.id   AF-A0A3D0HB76-F1
#
_cell.length_a   1.000
_cell.length_b   1.000
_cell.length_c   1.000
_cell.angle_alpha   90.00
_cell.angle_beta   90.00
_cell.angle_gamma   90.00
#
_symmetry.space_group_name_H-M   'P 1'
#
loop_
_entity.id
_entity.type
_entity.pdbx_description
1 polymer ?
#
loop_
_entity_poly.entity_id
_entity_poly.type
_entity_poly.pdbx_seq_one_letter_code
_entity_poly.pdbx_strand_id
1 'polypeptide(L)'
;MDCMLDMHMQFDFYDGGGLDLACLGMAQMDRHGNVNVSRFGPKLAGCGGFIDISQNSKKMVFVGTFTAGKTQVAVDDGALRILKEGGVKKFVNDVEQITFSGETAQKNNLEVLYITERCVFRLTQEGVELTEIAPGMDLEKDILAYMDFKPIVKNLKTMDARIFKLPPMGLRIDLISKPISERLIYDPADNMFYVNFEGLQVLSMKDIEDIRVQAEAILGPLGRKVNAIVNYDNFFILPDLADAYVDMVKALVSRFYENVTRYTTSAFLRMKIGEGLKVRGVAPYIHESREEARKGLTGRR
;
A
#
# COMPACT_ATOMS: atom_id res chain seq x y z
N MET A 1 -3.42 -19.80 -14.65
CA MET A 1 -4.38 -18.90 -15.29
C MET A 1 -5.65 -19.05 -14.50
N ASP A 2 -5.97 -18.06 -13.67
CA ASP A 2 -7.02 -18.20 -12.65
C ASP A 2 -8.42 -17.96 -13.24
N CYS A 3 -8.52 -17.19 -14.32
CA CYS A 3 -9.72 -17.00 -15.13
C CYS A 3 -9.35 -16.61 -16.57
N MET A 4 -10.24 -16.86 -17.54
CA MET A 4 -10.16 -16.37 -18.91
C MET A 4 -11.52 -15.76 -19.28
N LEU A 5 -11.51 -14.50 -19.66
CA LEU A 5 -12.70 -13.76 -20.10
C LEU A 5 -12.55 -13.42 -21.58
N ASP A 6 -13.68 -13.35 -22.28
CA ASP A 6 -13.67 -12.81 -23.64
C ASP A 6 -13.28 -11.33 -23.61
N MET A 7 -12.52 -10.91 -24.63
CA MET A 7 -11.91 -9.58 -24.69
C MET A 7 -12.93 -8.45 -24.49
N HIS A 8 -14.11 -8.54 -25.10
CA HIS A 8 -15.16 -7.52 -24.98
C HIS A 8 -15.61 -7.31 -23.54
N MET A 9 -15.82 -8.39 -22.77
CA MET A 9 -16.19 -8.30 -21.35
C MET A 9 -15.08 -7.68 -20.50
N GLN A 10 -13.83 -7.91 -20.87
CA GLN A 10 -12.69 -7.30 -20.20
C GLN A 10 -12.64 -5.78 -20.45
N PHE A 11 -12.97 -5.34 -21.67
CA PHE A 11 -13.09 -3.91 -22.00
C PHE A 11 -14.31 -3.27 -21.32
N ASP A 12 -15.46 -3.94 -21.28
CA ASP A 12 -16.62 -3.46 -20.51
C ASP A 12 -16.26 -3.21 -19.03
N PHE A 13 -15.41 -4.06 -18.45
CA PHE A 13 -14.90 -3.88 -17.09
C PHE A 13 -13.94 -2.70 -16.95
N TYR A 14 -13.05 -2.47 -17.93
CA TYR A 14 -12.15 -1.31 -17.95
C TYR A 14 -12.94 -0.01 -18.09
N ASP A 15 -13.85 0.05 -19.06
CA ASP A 15 -14.70 1.20 -19.35
C ASP A 15 -15.66 1.48 -18.19
N GLY A 16 -16.11 0.45 -17.48
CA GLY A 16 -16.91 0.56 -16.26
C GLY A 16 -16.14 1.04 -15.02
N GLY A 17 -14.83 1.33 -15.13
CA GLY A 17 -14.00 1.78 -14.01
C GLY A 17 -13.67 0.69 -12.99
N GLY A 18 -13.63 -0.57 -13.44
CA GLY A 18 -13.33 -1.72 -12.59
C GLY A 18 -11.89 -1.77 -12.07
N LEU A 19 -10.97 -1.00 -12.68
CA LEU A 19 -9.56 -0.97 -12.29
C LEU A 19 -9.32 0.01 -11.13
N ASP A 20 -8.85 -0.50 -10.00
CA ASP A 20 -8.42 0.36 -8.88
C ASP A 20 -7.12 1.13 -9.19
N LEU A 21 -6.25 0.53 -10.00
CA LEU A 21 -4.95 1.09 -10.39
C LEU A 21 -4.55 0.56 -11.76
N ALA A 22 -4.10 1.45 -12.65
CA ALA A 22 -3.42 1.07 -13.87
C ALA A 22 -1.99 1.65 -13.93
N CYS A 23 -1.05 0.77 -14.27
CA CYS A 23 0.36 1.10 -14.45
C CYS A 23 0.72 0.92 -15.93
N LEU A 24 0.98 2.02 -16.64
CA LEU A 24 1.21 2.00 -18.09
C LEU A 24 2.53 2.68 -18.46
N GLY A 25 3.09 2.28 -19.61
CA GLY A 25 4.26 2.95 -20.17
C GLY A 25 3.92 4.35 -20.70
N MET A 26 4.88 5.28 -20.68
CA MET A 26 4.73 6.58 -21.37
C MET A 26 5.87 6.82 -22.35
N ALA A 27 5.58 7.35 -23.54
CA ALA A 27 6.59 7.69 -24.52
C ALA A 27 6.94 9.18 -24.53
N GLN A 28 5.93 10.07 -24.56
CA GLN A 28 6.08 11.50 -24.29
C GLN A 28 5.08 11.94 -23.21
N MET A 29 5.43 12.98 -22.46
CA MET A 29 4.58 13.71 -21.54
C MET A 29 4.75 15.21 -21.78
N ASP A 30 3.67 15.98 -21.73
CA ASP A 30 3.74 17.44 -21.88
C ASP A 30 3.40 18.25 -20.62
N ARG A 31 3.50 19.58 -20.75
CA ARG A 31 3.23 20.54 -19.67
C ARG A 31 1.79 20.53 -19.15
N HIS A 32 0.86 19.97 -19.92
CA HIS A 32 -0.55 19.82 -19.55
C HIS A 32 -0.82 18.46 -18.88
N GLY A 33 0.20 17.60 -18.76
CA GLY A 33 0.06 16.25 -18.25
C GLY A 33 -0.48 15.25 -19.27
N ASN A 34 -0.53 15.62 -20.56
CA ASN A 34 -0.93 14.68 -21.59
C ASN A 34 0.15 13.61 -21.77
N VAL A 35 -0.26 12.41 -22.17
CA VAL A 35 0.67 11.33 -22.54
C VAL A 35 0.42 10.90 -23.98
N ASN A 36 1.50 10.67 -24.70
CA ASN A 36 1.49 10.06 -26.02
C ASN A 36 2.13 8.68 -25.96
N VAL A 37 1.45 7.70 -26.56
CA VAL A 37 2.02 6.39 -26.89
C VAL A 37 1.78 5.99 -28.35
N SER A 38 1.00 6.76 -29.12
CA SER A 38 0.38 6.31 -30.36
C SER A 38 1.08 6.77 -31.65
N ARG A 39 1.77 7.92 -31.66
CA ARG A 39 2.48 8.43 -32.84
C ARG A 39 3.79 9.12 -32.50
N PHE A 40 4.85 8.80 -33.25
CA PHE A 40 6.18 9.39 -33.10
C PHE A 40 6.77 9.74 -34.46
N GLY A 41 6.83 11.02 -34.78
CA GLY A 41 7.17 11.52 -36.11
C GLY A 41 6.31 10.81 -37.19
N PRO A 42 6.94 10.13 -38.17
CA PRO A 42 6.22 9.42 -39.22
C PRO A 42 5.65 8.05 -38.78
N LYS A 43 5.99 7.55 -37.59
CA LYS A 43 5.61 6.20 -37.14
C LYS A 43 4.30 6.24 -36.35
N LEU A 44 3.30 5.50 -36.84
CA LEU A 44 2.06 5.21 -36.12
C LEU A 44 2.22 3.89 -35.35
N ALA A 45 2.35 3.97 -34.04
CA ALA A 45 2.38 2.81 -33.16
C ALA A 45 0.98 2.29 -32.81
N GLY A 46 -0.01 3.20 -32.78
CA GLY A 46 -1.38 2.93 -32.32
C GLY A 46 -1.52 3.04 -30.81
N CYS A 47 -2.75 3.18 -30.32
CA CYS A 47 -3.03 3.30 -28.88
C CYS A 47 -3.38 1.95 -28.22
N GLY A 48 -3.72 0.91 -28.97
CA GLY A 48 -4.21 -0.35 -28.36
C GLY A 48 -5.36 -0.09 -27.39
N GLY A 49 -5.39 -0.82 -26.27
CA GLY A 49 -6.36 -0.58 -25.17
C GLY A 49 -5.95 0.53 -24.20
N PHE A 50 -4.97 1.37 -24.53
CA PHE A 50 -4.41 2.36 -23.60
C PHE A 50 -5.47 3.37 -23.15
N ILE A 51 -6.34 3.80 -24.06
CA ILE A 51 -7.39 4.79 -23.76
C ILE A 51 -8.42 4.19 -22.81
N ASP A 52 -8.92 2.99 -23.15
CA ASP A 52 -9.93 2.26 -22.38
C ASP A 52 -9.44 1.99 -20.94
N ILE A 53 -8.17 1.59 -20.79
CA ILE A 53 -7.55 1.35 -19.48
C ILE A 53 -7.36 2.67 -18.72
N SER A 54 -6.79 3.69 -19.36
CA SER A 54 -6.30 4.88 -18.66
C SER A 54 -7.39 5.88 -18.28
N GLN A 55 -8.52 5.87 -18.97
CA GLN A 55 -9.54 6.92 -18.82
C GLN A 55 -10.42 6.74 -17.57
N ASN A 56 -10.76 5.50 -17.23
CA ASN A 56 -11.71 5.20 -16.14
C ASN A 56 -11.10 4.43 -14.96
N SER A 57 -9.80 4.12 -14.99
CA SER A 57 -9.10 3.60 -13.80
C SER A 57 -9.19 4.60 -12.65
N LYS A 58 -9.33 4.11 -11.41
CA LYS A 58 -9.44 4.98 -10.22
C LYS A 58 -8.14 5.73 -9.89
N LYS A 59 -6.99 5.18 -10.31
CA LYS A 59 -5.67 5.78 -10.19
C LYS A 59 -4.79 5.41 -11.37
N MET A 60 -4.00 6.38 -11.85
CA MET A 60 -3.07 6.21 -12.96
C MET A 60 -1.62 6.39 -12.52
N VAL A 61 -0.77 5.44 -12.94
CA VAL A 61 0.68 5.52 -12.78
C VAL A 61 1.33 5.29 -14.14
N PHE A 62 1.89 6.34 -14.72
CA PHE A 62 2.72 6.24 -15.89
C PHE A 62 4.17 5.96 -15.49
N VAL A 63 4.80 5.00 -16.16
CA VAL A 63 6.18 4.59 -15.88
C VAL A 63 7.01 4.66 -17.15
N GLY A 64 8.23 5.15 -17.04
CA GLY A 64 9.18 5.15 -18.15
C GLY A 64 10.50 5.77 -17.75
N THR A 65 11.54 5.58 -18.57
CA THR A 65 12.79 6.31 -18.36
C THR A 65 12.58 7.80 -18.58
N PHE A 66 13.41 8.65 -17.98
CA PHE A 66 13.26 10.11 -18.12
C PHE A 66 13.58 10.61 -19.53
N THR A 67 14.62 10.05 -20.13
CA THR A 67 15.01 10.24 -21.53
C THR A 67 14.85 8.93 -22.31
N ALA A 68 14.69 9.03 -23.63
CA ALA A 68 14.70 7.88 -24.53
C ALA A 68 16.05 7.74 -25.24
N GLY A 69 16.39 6.50 -25.62
CA GLY A 69 17.65 6.14 -26.28
C GLY A 69 18.49 5.19 -25.43
N LYS A 70 19.80 5.18 -25.65
CA LYS A 70 20.76 4.31 -24.95
C LYS A 70 21.20 4.92 -23.61
N THR A 71 20.23 5.33 -22.78
CA THR A 71 20.47 5.81 -21.42
C THR A 71 21.10 4.69 -20.59
N GLN A 72 22.15 5.01 -19.84
CA GLN A 72 22.81 4.08 -18.93
C GLN A 72 22.84 4.70 -17.54
N VAL A 73 22.37 3.95 -16.56
CA VAL A 73 22.30 4.38 -15.17
C VAL A 73 22.99 3.34 -14.28
N ALA A 74 23.52 3.79 -13.16
CA ALA A 74 24.03 2.95 -12.09
C ALA A 74 23.38 3.36 -10.77
N VAL A 75 23.32 2.42 -9.84
CA VAL A 75 22.92 2.67 -8.46
C VAL A 75 24.10 2.25 -7.58
N ASP A 76 24.79 3.24 -7.01
CA ASP A 76 25.96 3.06 -6.15
C ASP A 76 25.68 3.71 -4.80
N ASP A 77 26.01 3.02 -3.70
CA ASP A 77 25.90 3.54 -2.33
C ASP A 77 24.53 4.15 -1.95
N GLY A 78 23.44 3.61 -2.50
CA GLY A 78 22.10 4.11 -2.21
C GLY A 78 21.68 5.33 -3.04
N ALA A 79 22.44 5.68 -4.09
CA ALA A 79 22.19 6.82 -4.94
C ALA A 79 22.21 6.45 -6.43
N LEU A 80 21.37 7.11 -7.21
CA LEU A 80 21.35 7.01 -8.66
C LEU A 80 22.51 7.82 -9.27
N ARG A 81 23.06 7.30 -10.38
CA ARG A 81 24.01 8.01 -11.25
C ARG A 81 23.65 7.80 -12.71
N ILE A 82 23.65 8.86 -13.50
CA ILE A 82 23.52 8.78 -14.96
C ILE A 82 24.93 8.59 -15.55
N LEU A 83 25.24 7.39 -16.04
CA LEU A 83 26.52 7.08 -16.71
C LEU A 83 26.54 7.61 -18.15
N LYS A 84 25.38 7.56 -18.81
CA LYS A 84 25.18 8.07 -20.16
C LYS A 84 23.75 8.52 -20.33
N GLU A 85 23.57 9.74 -20.81
CA GLU A 85 22.25 10.28 -21.05
C GLU A 85 21.63 9.76 -22.36
N GLY A 86 20.29 9.72 -22.39
CA GLY A 86 19.50 9.43 -23.58
C GLY A 86 19.58 10.56 -24.61
N GLY A 87 19.31 10.22 -25.87
CA GLY A 87 19.39 11.18 -26.98
C GLY A 87 18.10 11.96 -27.24
N VAL A 88 16.99 11.59 -26.61
CA VAL A 88 15.67 12.14 -26.90
C VAL A 88 14.95 12.49 -25.59
N LYS A 89 14.50 13.74 -25.47
CA LYS A 89 13.66 14.19 -24.36
C LYS A 89 12.27 13.59 -24.48
N LYS A 90 11.71 13.16 -23.34
CA LYS A 90 10.33 12.65 -23.27
C LYS A 90 9.36 13.66 -22.64
N PHE A 91 9.88 14.63 -21.91
CA PHE A 91 9.12 15.72 -21.29
C PHE A 91 9.17 16.95 -22.19
N VAL A 92 8.19 17.04 -23.09
CA VAL A 92 8.15 17.99 -24.21
C VAL A 92 7.15 19.12 -23.95
N ASN A 93 7.20 20.21 -24.72
CA ASN A 93 6.24 21.30 -24.54
C ASN A 93 4.80 20.88 -24.80
N ASP A 94 4.58 20.15 -25.88
CA ASP A 94 3.29 19.65 -26.34
C ASP A 94 3.53 18.26 -26.96
N VAL A 95 2.73 17.26 -26.60
CA VAL A 95 2.88 15.93 -27.19
C VAL A 95 2.45 15.93 -28.66
N GLU A 96 3.05 15.06 -29.47
CA GLU A 96 2.71 14.99 -30.90
C GLU A 96 1.28 14.49 -31.16
N GLN A 97 0.78 13.64 -30.25
CA GLN A 97 -0.59 13.14 -30.25
C GLN A 97 -1.02 12.84 -28.81
N ILE A 98 -2.19 13.33 -28.41
CA ILE A 98 -2.76 13.04 -27.10
C ILE A 98 -3.36 11.63 -27.15
N THR A 99 -2.81 10.70 -26.38
CA THR A 99 -3.42 9.39 -26.10
C THR A 99 -4.09 9.37 -24.72
N PHE A 100 -3.60 10.16 -23.78
CA PHE A 100 -4.24 10.44 -22.50
C PHE A 100 -4.25 11.95 -22.27
N SER A 101 -5.39 12.48 -21.84
CA SER A 101 -5.61 13.91 -21.61
C SER A 101 -5.46 14.26 -20.14
N GLY A 102 -4.45 15.07 -19.81
CA GLY A 102 -4.26 15.58 -18.45
C GLY A 102 -5.42 16.49 -18.01
N GLU A 103 -5.93 17.32 -18.92
CA GLU A 103 -7.08 18.19 -18.64
C GLU A 103 -8.33 17.37 -18.25
N THR A 104 -8.60 16.28 -18.96
CA THR A 104 -9.72 15.39 -18.64
C THR A 104 -9.53 14.72 -17.28
N ALA A 105 -8.30 14.27 -16.98
CA ALA A 105 -7.97 13.67 -15.70
C ALA A 105 -8.16 14.67 -14.53
N GLN A 106 -7.74 15.92 -14.69
CA GLN A 106 -7.96 16.98 -13.71
C GLN A 106 -9.46 17.23 -13.48
N LYS A 107 -10.26 17.35 -14.55
CA LYS A 107 -11.72 17.52 -14.46
C LYS A 107 -12.39 16.38 -13.69
N ASN A 108 -11.89 15.16 -13.87
CA ASN A 108 -12.40 13.97 -13.20
C ASN A 108 -11.80 13.73 -11.80
N ASN A 109 -10.92 14.62 -11.31
CA ASN A 109 -10.15 14.43 -10.07
C ASN A 109 -9.39 13.09 -10.02
N LEU A 110 -8.94 12.61 -11.17
CA LEU A 110 -8.18 11.38 -11.28
C LEU A 110 -6.78 11.59 -10.70
N GLU A 111 -6.35 10.70 -9.80
CA GLU A 111 -4.98 10.74 -9.29
C GLU A 111 -4.01 10.17 -10.35
N VAL A 112 -3.08 11.01 -10.81
CA VAL A 112 -2.09 10.64 -11.85
C VAL A 112 -0.66 10.88 -11.36
N LEU A 113 0.18 9.86 -11.49
CA LEU A 113 1.62 9.92 -11.23
C LEU A 113 2.41 9.59 -12.50
N TYR A 114 3.57 10.22 -12.67
CA TYR A 114 4.54 9.92 -13.72
C TYR A 114 5.87 9.61 -13.06
N ILE A 115 6.28 8.34 -13.10
CA ILE A 115 7.43 7.82 -12.37
C ILE A 115 8.54 7.48 -13.36
N THR A 116 9.73 8.00 -13.08
CA THR A 116 10.95 7.67 -13.81
C THR A 116 12.01 7.09 -12.90
N GLU A 117 13.17 6.73 -13.46
CA GLU A 117 14.30 6.29 -12.65
C GLU A 117 14.84 7.39 -11.72
N ARG A 118 14.67 8.67 -12.11
CA ARG A 118 15.33 9.82 -11.45
C ARG A 118 14.39 10.78 -10.72
N CYS A 119 13.08 10.73 -10.99
CA CYS A 119 12.10 11.61 -10.36
C CYS A 119 10.65 11.14 -10.53
N VAL A 120 9.77 11.73 -9.72
CA VAL A 120 8.32 11.52 -9.74
C VAL A 120 7.60 12.85 -9.96
N PHE A 121 6.65 12.85 -10.90
CA PHE A 121 5.71 13.94 -11.09
C PHE A 121 4.29 13.52 -10.68
N ARG A 122 3.49 14.51 -10.29
CA ARG A 122 2.06 14.38 -10.01
C ARG A 122 1.29 15.39 -10.87
N LEU A 123 0.17 14.97 -11.44
CA LEU A 123 -0.79 15.91 -12.01
C LEU A 123 -1.64 16.50 -10.87
N THR A 124 -1.58 17.81 -10.70
CA THR A 124 -2.40 18.55 -9.73
C THR A 124 -3.38 19.45 -10.46
N GLN A 125 -4.34 20.07 -9.76
CA GLN A 125 -5.25 21.05 -10.37
C GLN A 125 -4.52 22.31 -10.90
N GLU A 126 -3.31 22.60 -10.41
CA GLU A 126 -2.49 23.73 -10.88
C GLU A 126 -1.62 23.35 -12.10
N GLY A 127 -1.41 22.05 -12.33
CA GLY A 127 -0.55 21.53 -13.40
C GLY A 127 0.38 20.43 -12.92
N VAL A 128 1.41 20.16 -13.71
CA VAL A 128 2.41 19.12 -13.44
C VAL A 128 3.37 19.58 -12.34
N GLU A 129 3.37 18.87 -11.21
CA GLU A 129 4.27 19.10 -10.08
C GLU A 129 5.36 18.03 -10.03
N LEU A 130 6.61 18.44 -9.85
CA LEU A 130 7.72 17.56 -9.52
C LEU A 130 7.74 17.34 -8.00
N THR A 131 7.37 16.14 -7.57
CA THR A 131 7.17 15.84 -6.14
C THR A 131 8.36 15.13 -5.51
N GLU A 132 9.08 14.30 -6.28
CA GLU A 132 10.23 13.56 -5.76
C GLU A 132 11.42 13.56 -6.74
N ILE A 133 12.63 13.55 -6.18
CA ILE A 133 13.89 13.41 -6.91
C ILE A 133 14.72 12.26 -6.32
N ALA A 134 15.35 11.45 -7.17
CA ALA A 134 16.18 10.33 -6.74
C ALA A 134 17.41 10.82 -5.95
N PRO A 135 17.87 10.08 -4.92
CA PRO A 135 19.14 10.38 -4.27
C PRO A 135 20.27 10.39 -5.30
N GLY A 136 21.15 11.40 -5.25
CA GLY A 136 22.27 11.56 -6.18
C GLY A 136 21.99 12.40 -7.42
N MET A 137 20.75 12.82 -7.65
CA MET A 137 20.38 13.70 -8.78
C MET A 137 20.35 15.18 -8.38
N ASP A 138 20.76 16.04 -9.30
CA ASP A 138 20.68 17.49 -9.24
C ASP A 138 19.45 18.00 -10.01
N LEU A 139 18.65 18.87 -9.38
CA LEU A 139 17.41 19.38 -9.97
C LEU A 139 17.64 20.11 -11.29
N GLU A 140 18.63 21.00 -11.35
CA GLU A 140 18.85 21.84 -12.53
C GLU A 140 19.51 21.03 -13.66
N LYS A 141 20.55 20.25 -13.31
CA LYS A 141 21.39 19.55 -14.30
C LYS A 141 20.77 18.26 -14.79
N ASP A 142 20.18 17.47 -13.90
CA ASP A 142 19.76 16.10 -14.24
C ASP A 142 18.26 16.00 -14.55
N ILE A 143 17.46 16.99 -14.14
CA ILE A 143 16.02 17.05 -14.39
C ILE A 143 15.67 18.18 -15.36
N LEU A 144 15.78 19.45 -14.94
CA LEU A 144 15.25 20.59 -15.70
C LEU A 144 15.94 20.81 -17.05
N ALA A 145 17.25 20.58 -17.14
CA ALA A 145 18.00 20.67 -18.41
C ALA A 145 17.50 19.69 -19.49
N TYR A 146 16.84 18.60 -19.09
CA TYR A 146 16.35 17.53 -19.96
C TYR A 146 14.84 17.58 -20.21
N MET A 147 14.18 18.68 -19.82
CA MET A 147 12.77 18.97 -20.11
C MET A 147 12.66 20.14 -21.09
N ASP A 148 11.52 20.25 -21.78
CA ASP A 148 11.20 21.42 -22.60
C ASP A 148 10.24 22.40 -21.91
N PHE A 149 9.73 22.05 -20.73
CA PHE A 149 8.89 22.89 -19.88
C PHE A 149 9.39 22.86 -18.43
N LYS A 150 8.98 23.86 -17.64
CA LYS A 150 9.30 23.91 -16.21
C LYS A 150 8.11 23.38 -15.40
N PRO A 151 8.27 22.30 -14.60
CA PRO A 151 7.24 21.82 -13.71
C PRO A 151 7.07 22.76 -12.51
N ILE A 152 5.96 22.61 -11.80
CA ILE A 152 5.78 23.22 -10.48
C ILE A 152 6.71 22.50 -9.49
N VAL A 153 7.41 23.27 -8.65
CA VAL A 153 8.26 22.74 -7.58
C VAL A 153 7.90 23.47 -6.29
N LYS A 154 7.31 22.76 -5.31
CA LYS A 154 6.92 23.33 -4.01
C LYS A 154 7.68 22.67 -2.87
N ASN A 155 7.33 21.42 -2.57
CA ASN A 155 7.91 20.65 -1.47
C ASN A 155 8.63 19.41 -2.02
N LEU A 156 9.67 19.64 -2.81
CA LEU A 156 10.44 18.56 -3.43
C LEU A 156 11.08 17.67 -2.37
N LYS A 157 10.77 16.37 -2.42
CA LYS A 157 11.32 15.37 -1.50
C LYS A 157 12.33 14.48 -2.23
N THR A 158 13.20 13.86 -1.45
CA THR A 158 13.98 12.73 -1.98
C THR A 158 13.08 11.49 -2.05
N MET A 159 13.19 10.73 -3.15
CA MET A 159 12.54 9.41 -3.28
C MET A 159 13.00 8.48 -2.14
N ASP A 160 12.18 7.48 -1.79
CA ASP A 160 12.51 6.54 -0.73
C ASP A 160 13.86 5.86 -0.99
N ALA A 161 14.84 6.12 -0.13
CA ALA A 161 16.21 5.65 -0.29
C ALA A 161 16.33 4.11 -0.33
N ARG A 162 15.32 3.37 0.15
CA ARG A 162 15.28 1.90 0.08
C ARG A 162 15.12 1.39 -1.35
N ILE A 163 14.54 2.19 -2.25
CA ILE A 163 14.43 1.88 -3.69
C ILE A 163 15.84 1.71 -4.32
N PHE A 164 16.83 2.42 -3.78
CA PHE A 164 18.19 2.49 -4.32
C PHE A 164 19.17 1.56 -3.58
N LYS A 165 18.67 0.59 -2.80
CA LYS A 165 19.49 -0.35 -2.03
C LYS A 165 19.13 -1.80 -2.38
N LEU A 166 20.10 -2.71 -2.26
CA LEU A 166 19.92 -4.14 -2.53
C LEU A 166 19.01 -4.88 -1.54
N PRO A 167 19.04 -4.62 -0.22
CA PRO A 167 18.19 -5.35 0.72
C PRO A 167 16.70 -5.11 0.46
N PRO A 168 15.81 -6.08 0.77
CA PRO A 168 14.37 -5.90 0.63
C PRO A 168 13.86 -4.65 1.36
N MET A 169 12.95 -3.90 0.73
CA MET A 169 12.40 -2.64 1.29
C MET A 169 11.55 -2.85 2.56
N GLY A 170 11.06 -4.07 2.80
CA GLY A 170 10.17 -4.36 3.93
C GLY A 170 8.73 -3.87 3.75
N LEU A 171 8.27 -3.62 2.52
CA LEU A 171 6.95 -3.03 2.20
C LEU A 171 5.76 -3.74 2.88
N ARG A 172 5.88 -5.03 3.18
CA ARG A 172 4.83 -5.77 3.91
C ARG A 172 4.57 -5.18 5.29
N ILE A 173 5.61 -4.69 5.97
CA ILE A 173 5.47 -4.01 7.25
C ILE A 173 4.71 -2.72 6.97
N ASP A 174 5.22 -1.83 6.12
CA ASP A 174 4.62 -0.53 5.84
C ASP A 174 3.14 -0.59 5.39
N LEU A 175 2.80 -1.55 4.52
CA LEU A 175 1.46 -1.65 3.90
C LEU A 175 0.44 -2.42 4.75
N ILE A 176 0.89 -3.25 5.69
CA ILE A 176 0.01 -4.10 6.53
C ILE A 176 0.06 -3.67 8.00
N SER A 177 1.06 -2.88 8.42
CA SER A 177 1.17 -2.38 9.79
C SER A 177 0.15 -1.29 10.04
N LYS A 178 -1.08 -1.68 10.36
CA LYS A 178 -1.96 -0.84 11.17
C LYS A 178 -1.29 -0.62 12.53
N PRO A 179 -1.14 0.62 13.01
CA PRO A 179 -0.67 0.88 14.37
C PRO A 179 -1.51 0.12 15.39
N ILE A 180 -0.91 -0.35 16.48
CA ILE A 180 -1.63 -1.11 17.50
C ILE A 180 -2.82 -0.33 18.08
N SER A 181 -2.72 1.00 18.13
CA SER A 181 -3.79 1.91 18.55
C SER A 181 -5.05 1.87 17.69
N GLU A 182 -4.92 1.56 16.39
CA GLU A 182 -6.06 1.44 15.47
C GLU A 182 -6.64 0.02 15.42
N ARG A 183 -5.99 -0.93 16.11
CA ARG A 183 -6.39 -2.33 16.16
C ARG A 183 -7.25 -2.65 17.37
N LEU A 184 -7.21 -1.82 18.41
CA LEU A 184 -7.89 -2.04 19.69
C LEU A 184 -8.98 -0.99 19.89
N ILE A 185 -10.23 -1.40 19.94
CA ILE A 185 -11.38 -0.50 20.08
C ILE A 185 -12.31 -1.05 21.17
N TYR A 186 -12.66 -0.21 22.14
CA TYR A 186 -13.71 -0.51 23.12
C TYR A 186 -15.02 0.19 22.73
N ASP A 187 -16.10 -0.59 22.66
CA ASP A 187 -17.45 -0.10 22.48
C ASP A 187 -18.20 -0.15 23.83
N PRO A 188 -18.55 1.01 24.42
CA PRO A 188 -19.24 1.07 25.69
C PRO A 188 -20.71 0.65 25.62
N ALA A 189 -21.36 0.67 24.44
CA ALA A 189 -22.78 0.36 24.30
C ALA A 189 -23.06 -1.11 24.65
N ASP A 190 -22.19 -2.01 24.18
CA ASP A 190 -22.31 -3.46 24.36
C ASP A 190 -21.27 -4.04 25.33
N ASN A 191 -20.48 -3.19 25.99
CA ASN A 191 -19.34 -3.58 26.83
C ASN A 191 -18.36 -4.53 26.11
N MET A 192 -17.99 -4.18 24.87
CA MET A 192 -17.26 -5.04 23.95
C MET A 192 -15.90 -4.45 23.56
N PHE A 193 -14.84 -5.25 23.65
CA PHE A 193 -13.50 -4.90 23.24
C PHE A 193 -13.13 -5.66 21.96
N TYR A 194 -13.00 -4.93 20.87
CA TYR A 194 -12.63 -5.43 19.55
C TYR A 194 -11.11 -5.34 19.37
N VAL A 195 -10.51 -6.48 19.03
CA VAL A 195 -9.07 -6.61 18.81
C VAL A 195 -8.86 -7.13 17.38
N ASN A 196 -8.37 -6.28 16.48
CA ASN A 196 -8.08 -6.65 15.11
C ASN A 196 -6.57 -6.89 14.87
N PHE A 197 -6.12 -8.13 15.06
CA PHE A 197 -4.76 -8.54 14.76
C PHE A 197 -4.60 -9.09 13.34
N GLU A 198 -5.51 -8.76 12.44
CA GLU A 198 -5.39 -9.17 11.05
C GLU A 198 -4.09 -8.67 10.42
N GLY A 199 -3.29 -9.58 9.88
CA GLY A 199 -1.99 -9.30 9.27
C GLY A 199 -0.91 -8.81 10.25
N LEU A 200 -1.18 -8.76 11.57
CA LEU A 200 -0.20 -8.33 12.56
C LEU A 200 0.91 -9.38 12.69
N GLN A 201 2.16 -8.90 12.73
CA GLN A 201 3.34 -9.73 12.93
C GLN A 201 4.01 -9.36 14.25
N VAL A 202 4.19 -10.34 15.14
CA VAL A 202 4.92 -10.22 16.40
C VAL A 202 6.32 -10.79 16.18
N LEU A 203 7.27 -9.89 15.97
CA LEU A 203 8.66 -10.20 15.58
C LEU A 203 9.67 -9.85 16.68
N SER A 204 9.22 -9.15 17.73
CA SER A 204 10.05 -8.73 18.85
C SER A 204 9.27 -8.71 20.17
N MET A 205 10.01 -8.68 21.29
CA MET A 205 9.40 -8.45 22.61
C MET A 205 8.71 -7.07 22.70
N LYS A 206 9.19 -6.08 21.93
CA LYS A 206 8.58 -4.75 21.88
C LYS A 206 7.16 -4.83 21.32
N ASP A 207 6.92 -5.65 20.29
CA ASP A 207 5.58 -5.80 19.71
C ASP A 207 4.57 -6.35 20.74
N ILE A 208 5.01 -7.28 21.59
CA ILE A 208 4.19 -7.82 22.70
C ILE A 208 3.88 -6.74 23.72
N GLU A 209 4.88 -5.93 24.06
CA GLU A 209 4.73 -4.84 25.03
C GLU A 209 3.83 -3.73 24.51
N ASP A 210 3.94 -3.37 23.23
CA ASP A 210 3.08 -2.37 22.58
C ASP A 210 1.59 -2.82 22.60
N ILE A 211 1.33 -4.12 22.39
CA ILE A 211 -0.01 -4.71 22.57
C ILE A 211 -0.50 -4.56 24.01
N ARG A 212 0.34 -4.92 24.98
CA ARG A 212 0.00 -4.87 26.42
C ARG A 212 -0.33 -3.44 26.85
N VAL A 213 0.54 -2.49 26.54
CA VAL A 213 0.41 -1.07 26.89
C VAL A 213 -0.87 -0.50 26.30
N GLN A 214 -1.13 -0.76 25.01
CA GLN A 214 -2.34 -0.22 24.37
C GLN A 214 -3.62 -0.82 24.94
N ALA A 215 -3.64 -2.13 25.22
CA ALA A 215 -4.80 -2.77 25.83
C ALA A 215 -5.06 -2.22 27.25
N GLU A 216 -4.02 -2.03 28.06
CA GLU A 216 -4.14 -1.46 29.40
C GLU A 216 -4.55 0.02 29.39
N ALA A 217 -4.09 0.80 28.41
CA ALA A 217 -4.50 2.20 28.27
C ALA A 217 -6.01 2.34 28.02
N ILE A 218 -6.60 1.40 27.27
CA ILE A 218 -8.04 1.40 26.96
C ILE A 218 -8.86 0.82 28.13
N LEU A 219 -8.41 -0.31 28.68
CA LEU A 219 -9.21 -1.09 29.64
C LEU A 219 -8.98 -0.70 31.09
N GLY A 220 -7.79 -0.18 31.42
CA GLY A 220 -7.41 0.24 32.77
C GLY A 220 -8.38 1.24 33.40
N PRO A 221 -8.76 2.32 32.70
CA PRO A 221 -9.68 3.32 33.24
C PRO A 221 -11.13 2.84 33.46
N LEU A 222 -11.54 1.70 32.90
CA LEU A 222 -12.93 1.26 32.91
C LEU A 222 -13.41 0.74 34.28
N GLY A 223 -12.48 0.30 35.14
CA GLY A 223 -12.81 -0.22 36.48
C GLY A 223 -13.69 -1.48 36.51
N ARG A 224 -13.94 -2.10 35.35
CA ARG A 224 -14.79 -3.29 35.18
C ARG A 224 -14.24 -4.21 34.09
N LYS A 225 -14.68 -5.47 34.12
CA LYS A 225 -14.37 -6.44 33.07
C LYS A 225 -15.25 -6.25 31.82
N VAL A 226 -14.70 -6.60 30.66
CA VAL A 226 -15.33 -6.43 29.34
C VAL A 226 -15.42 -7.77 28.59
N ASN A 227 -16.33 -7.89 27.64
CA ASN A 227 -16.30 -8.98 26.67
C ASN A 227 -15.30 -8.64 25.56
N ALA A 228 -14.58 -9.61 25.02
CA ALA A 228 -13.59 -9.38 23.97
C ALA A 228 -13.79 -10.28 22.74
N ILE A 229 -13.57 -9.72 21.55
CA ILE A 229 -13.52 -10.44 20.28
C ILE A 229 -12.18 -10.18 19.61
N VAL A 230 -11.43 -11.24 19.30
CA VAL A 230 -10.09 -11.12 18.69
C VAL A 230 -10.03 -11.75 17.31
N ASN A 231 -9.63 -10.96 16.31
CA ASN A 231 -9.33 -11.42 14.95
C ASN A 231 -7.85 -11.77 14.81
N TYR A 232 -7.54 -13.00 14.37
CA TYR A 232 -6.18 -13.49 14.12
C TYR A 232 -5.90 -13.81 12.64
N ASP A 233 -6.71 -13.32 11.69
CA ASP A 233 -6.49 -13.59 10.27
C ASP A 233 -5.11 -13.12 9.79
N ASN A 234 -4.37 -13.97 9.09
CA ASN A 234 -3.00 -13.67 8.65
C ASN A 234 -2.03 -13.19 9.77
N PHE A 235 -2.34 -13.50 11.04
CA PHE A 235 -1.46 -13.20 12.18
C PHE A 235 -0.22 -14.08 12.16
N PHE A 236 0.93 -13.51 12.51
CA PHE A 236 2.18 -14.24 12.62
C PHE A 236 2.91 -13.90 13.91
N ILE A 237 3.54 -14.89 14.54
CA ILE A 237 4.41 -14.71 15.71
C ILE A 237 5.63 -15.62 15.57
N LEU A 238 6.82 -15.10 15.89
CA LEU A 238 8.03 -15.91 15.96
C LEU A 238 7.89 -17.00 17.03
N PRO A 239 8.33 -18.25 16.78
CA PRO A 239 8.19 -19.35 17.74
C PRO A 239 8.71 -19.03 19.15
N ASP A 240 9.88 -18.39 19.24
CA ASP A 240 10.54 -18.09 20.52
C ASP A 240 9.80 -16.99 21.32
N LEU A 241 8.89 -16.26 20.69
CA LEU A 241 8.07 -15.22 21.32
C LEU A 241 6.70 -15.73 21.77
N ALA A 242 6.31 -16.95 21.38
CA ALA A 242 4.99 -17.50 21.63
C ALA A 242 4.67 -17.56 23.13
N ASP A 243 5.64 -17.98 23.95
CA ASP A 243 5.46 -18.11 25.39
C ASP A 243 5.20 -16.76 26.07
N ALA A 244 6.05 -15.76 25.79
CA ALA A 244 5.90 -14.41 26.30
C ALA A 244 4.57 -13.76 25.85
N TYR A 245 4.16 -13.99 24.61
CA TYR A 245 2.89 -13.49 24.09
C TYR A 245 1.69 -14.10 24.82
N VAL A 246 1.71 -15.42 25.05
CA VAL A 246 0.59 -16.07 25.76
C VAL A 246 0.54 -15.64 27.22
N ASP A 247 1.69 -15.43 27.88
CA ASP A 247 1.73 -14.92 29.24
C ASP A 247 1.13 -13.51 29.34
N MET A 248 1.44 -12.64 28.37
CA MET A 248 0.80 -11.32 28.24
C MET A 248 -0.73 -11.45 28.04
N VAL A 249 -1.17 -12.31 27.12
CA VAL A 249 -2.61 -12.55 26.89
C VAL A 249 -3.30 -13.06 28.16
N LYS A 250 -2.68 -13.97 28.91
CA LYS A 250 -3.21 -14.48 30.18
C LYS A 250 -3.38 -13.36 31.21
N ALA A 251 -2.42 -12.46 31.32
CA ALA A 251 -2.51 -11.31 32.21
C ALA A 251 -3.68 -10.39 31.83
N LEU A 252 -3.86 -10.08 30.54
CA LEU A 252 -4.98 -9.27 30.06
C LEU A 252 -6.33 -9.94 30.30
N VAL A 253 -6.44 -11.24 29.99
CA VAL A 253 -7.68 -12.02 30.20
C VAL A 253 -8.06 -12.03 31.67
N SER A 254 -7.11 -12.32 32.57
CA SER A 254 -7.36 -12.39 34.00
C SER A 254 -7.84 -11.06 34.58
N ARG A 255 -7.19 -9.96 34.18
CA ARG A 255 -7.46 -8.61 34.73
C ARG A 255 -8.69 -7.95 34.11
N PHE A 256 -8.85 -8.02 32.80
CA PHE A 256 -9.80 -7.16 32.09
C PHE A 256 -10.94 -7.90 31.40
N TYR A 257 -10.85 -9.21 31.13
CA TYR A 257 -11.89 -9.90 30.37
C TYR A 257 -12.86 -10.67 31.27
N GLU A 258 -14.14 -10.51 30.96
CA GLU A 258 -15.24 -11.33 31.47
C GLU A 258 -15.38 -12.57 30.59
N ASN A 259 -15.53 -12.36 29.27
CA ASN A 259 -15.52 -13.40 28.26
C ASN A 259 -14.64 -13.00 27.08
N VAL A 260 -14.10 -13.99 26.37
CA VAL A 260 -13.34 -13.77 25.13
C VAL A 260 -13.67 -14.82 24.09
N THR A 261 -13.93 -14.37 22.87
CA THR A 261 -13.96 -15.21 21.67
C THR A 261 -12.90 -14.76 20.69
N ARG A 262 -12.43 -15.70 19.87
CA ARG A 262 -11.35 -15.49 18.92
C ARG A 262 -11.79 -16.10 17.60
N TYR A 263 -11.35 -15.56 16.47
CA TYR A 263 -11.56 -16.21 15.18
C TYR A 263 -10.35 -16.08 14.26
N THR A 264 -10.22 -17.07 13.38
CA THR A 264 -9.32 -17.01 12.22
C THR A 264 -9.76 -18.01 11.17
N THR A 265 -9.58 -17.65 9.91
CA THR A 265 -9.71 -18.48 8.71
C THR A 265 -8.60 -19.54 8.61
N SER A 266 -7.44 -19.36 9.27
CA SER A 266 -6.30 -20.28 9.20
C SER A 266 -6.41 -21.47 10.16
N ALA A 267 -6.64 -22.68 9.62
CA ALA A 267 -6.73 -23.93 10.39
C ALA A 267 -5.46 -24.26 11.19
N PHE A 268 -4.27 -23.93 10.67
CA PHE A 268 -2.99 -24.19 11.34
C PHE A 268 -2.78 -23.30 12.57
N LEU A 269 -3.14 -22.01 12.47
CA LEU A 269 -3.09 -21.07 13.59
C LEU A 269 -4.08 -21.44 14.69
N ARG A 270 -5.28 -21.93 14.33
CA ARG A 270 -6.26 -22.46 15.29
C ARG A 270 -5.65 -23.55 16.18
N MET A 271 -4.91 -24.48 15.58
CA MET A 271 -4.25 -25.57 16.32
C MET A 271 -3.16 -25.05 17.25
N LYS A 272 -2.20 -24.26 16.72
CA LYS A 272 -1.00 -23.85 17.46
C LYS A 272 -1.29 -22.87 18.61
N ILE A 273 -2.15 -21.87 18.36
CA ILE A 273 -2.55 -20.91 19.41
C ILE A 273 -3.53 -21.57 20.38
N GLY A 274 -4.47 -22.39 19.89
CA GLY A 274 -5.41 -23.13 20.73
C GLY A 274 -4.71 -24.02 21.75
N GLU A 275 -3.66 -24.74 21.33
CA GLU A 275 -2.82 -25.56 22.22
C GLU A 275 -2.08 -24.72 23.26
N GLY A 276 -1.42 -23.64 22.84
CA GLY A 276 -0.68 -22.74 23.75
C GLY A 276 -1.57 -22.08 24.81
N LEU A 277 -2.81 -21.69 24.43
CA LEU A 277 -3.81 -21.14 25.36
C LEU A 277 -4.32 -22.21 26.34
N LYS A 278 -4.56 -23.44 25.86
CA LYS A 278 -5.05 -24.56 26.68
C LYS A 278 -4.07 -24.93 27.78
N VAL A 279 -2.78 -25.03 27.46
CA VAL A 279 -1.70 -25.36 28.42
C VAL A 279 -1.65 -24.37 29.58
N ARG A 280 -1.96 -23.09 29.32
CA ARG A 280 -1.88 -22.00 30.31
C ARG A 280 -3.20 -21.65 30.99
N GLY A 281 -4.27 -22.41 30.71
CA GLY A 281 -5.59 -22.27 31.35
C GLY A 281 -6.48 -21.17 30.78
N VAL A 282 -6.25 -20.75 29.53
CA VAL A 282 -7.07 -19.75 28.83
C VAL A 282 -8.03 -20.45 27.87
N ALA A 283 -9.26 -19.95 27.74
CA ALA A 283 -10.27 -20.50 26.83
C ALA A 283 -9.68 -20.72 25.41
N PRO A 284 -9.54 -21.98 24.95
CA PRO A 284 -8.74 -22.31 23.77
C PRO A 284 -9.53 -22.25 22.46
N TYR A 285 -10.84 -22.07 22.52
CA TYR A 285 -11.70 -22.17 21.35
C TYR A 285 -11.57 -20.94 20.45
N ILE A 286 -11.21 -21.19 19.19
CA ILE A 286 -11.06 -20.18 18.12
C ILE A 286 -12.04 -20.55 17.01
N HIS A 287 -13.00 -19.67 16.73
CA HIS A 287 -14.05 -19.82 15.72
C HIS A 287 -13.50 -19.64 14.30
N GLU A 288 -14.28 -20.06 13.30
CA GLU A 288 -13.89 -19.91 11.89
C GLU A 288 -14.34 -18.57 11.31
N SER A 289 -15.33 -17.90 11.92
CA SER A 289 -15.83 -16.60 11.48
C SER A 289 -16.17 -15.63 12.61
N ARG A 290 -16.26 -14.34 12.26
CA ARG A 290 -16.69 -13.27 13.18
C ARG A 290 -18.12 -13.48 13.71
N GLU A 291 -19.03 -13.98 12.88
CA GLU A 291 -20.42 -14.21 13.28
C GLU A 291 -20.54 -15.32 14.34
N GLU A 292 -19.78 -16.41 14.17
CA GLU A 292 -19.70 -17.48 15.16
C GLU A 292 -19.08 -16.99 16.47
N ALA A 293 -18.01 -16.19 16.39
CA ALA A 293 -17.39 -15.60 17.56
C ALA A 293 -18.34 -14.66 18.34
N ARG A 294 -19.23 -13.94 17.64
CA ARG A 294 -20.29 -13.15 18.29
C ARG A 294 -21.34 -14.05 18.95
N LYS A 295 -21.83 -15.08 18.26
CA LYS A 295 -22.81 -16.03 18.81
C LYS A 295 -22.27 -16.79 20.03
N GLY A 296 -20.98 -17.12 20.04
CA GLY A 296 -20.29 -17.79 21.14
C GLY A 296 -20.25 -16.99 22.44
N LEU A 297 -20.37 -15.66 22.38
CA LEU A 297 -20.47 -14.79 23.57
C LEU A 297 -21.89 -14.77 24.15
N THR A 298 -22.92 -14.90 23.30
CA THR A 298 -24.33 -14.84 23.72
C THR A 298 -24.88 -16.17 24.21
N GLY A 299 -24.29 -17.30 23.83
CA GLY A 299 -24.80 -18.65 24.09
C GLY A 299 -24.36 -19.32 25.41
N ARG A 300 -23.73 -18.59 26.34
CA ARG A 300 -23.22 -19.13 27.63
C ARG A 300 -24.04 -18.73 28.87
N ARG A 301 -25.31 -18.36 28.70
CA ARG A 301 -26.24 -18.20 29.84
C ARG A 301 -26.83 -19.53 30.26
#